data_AF-A0A3B9X1Z4-F1
#
_entry.id   AF-A0A3B9X1Z4-F1
#
_cell.length_a   1.000
_cell.length_b   1.000
_cell.length_c   1.000
_cell.angle_alpha   90.00
_cell.angle_beta   90.00
_cell.angle_gamma   90.00
#
_symmetry.space_group_name_H-M   'P 1'
#
loop_
_entity.id
_entity.type
_entity.pdbx_description
1 polymer ?
#
loop_
_entity_poly.entity_id
_entity_poly.type
_entity_poly.pdbx_seq_one_letter_code
_entity_poly.pdbx_strand_id
1 'polypeptide(L)'
;ISNSVNLFDRAMYFSNGLHPIDFDLIVVKSPHTEYHMYDAWVAKNFNIDAPGATSANLKSLGHTICNRPMFPLDDEVDFVAAPSVYSR
;
A
#
# COMPACT_ATOMS: atom_id res chain seq x y z
N ILE A 1 16.27 -7.23 13.52
CA ILE A 1 15.71 -6.11 12.72
C ILE A 1 15.19 -5.08 13.73
N SER A 2 15.86 -3.93 13.89
CA SER A 2 15.54 -2.93 14.92
C SER A 2 14.86 -1.66 14.39
N ASN A 3 14.72 -1.51 13.07
CA ASN A 3 14.15 -0.34 12.41
C ASN A 3 13.05 -0.75 11.42
N SER A 4 12.16 0.18 11.10
CA SER A 4 11.16 0.01 10.04
C SER A 4 11.83 -0.25 8.69
N VAL A 5 11.32 -1.24 7.96
CA VAL A 5 11.80 -1.60 6.62
C VAL A 5 10.79 -1.10 5.59
N ASN A 6 11.28 -0.29 4.66
CA ASN A 6 10.53 0.16 3.48
C ASN A 6 10.84 -0.77 2.31
N LEU A 7 10.02 -1.79 2.13
CA LEU A 7 10.18 -2.75 1.04
C LEU A 7 9.40 -2.29 -0.20
N PHE A 8 10.01 -1.39 -0.96
CA PHE A 8 9.47 -0.79 -2.19
C PHE A 8 10.26 -1.15 -3.46
N ASP A 9 11.31 -1.98 -3.33
CA ASP A 9 12.11 -2.46 -4.44
C ASP A 9 12.90 -3.72 -4.03
N ARG A 10 13.72 -4.22 -4.96
CA ARG A 10 14.60 -5.39 -4.77
C ARG A 10 15.91 -5.09 -4.04
N ALA A 11 16.23 -3.83 -3.76
CA ALA A 11 17.54 -3.45 -3.23
C ALA A 11 17.82 -4.14 -1.89
N MET A 12 16.79 -4.32 -1.06
CA MET A 12 16.91 -5.05 0.21
C MET A 12 17.43 -6.48 0.02
N TYR A 13 16.97 -7.21 -0.99
CA TYR A 13 17.47 -8.56 -1.29
C TYR A 13 18.94 -8.51 -1.71
N PHE A 14 19.27 -7.64 -2.67
CA PHE A 14 20.63 -7.52 -3.19
C PHE A 14 21.64 -7.07 -2.13
N SER A 15 21.26 -6.14 -1.24
CA SER A 15 22.11 -5.70 -0.12
C SER A 15 22.42 -6.80 0.88
N ASN A 16 21.63 -7.88 0.89
CA ASN A 16 21.87 -9.07 1.72
C ASN A 16 22.49 -10.23 0.93
N GLY A 17 22.96 -9.98 -0.30
CA GLY A 17 23.55 -11.02 -1.16
C GLY A 17 22.53 -12.01 -1.71
N LEU A 18 21.24 -11.67 -1.71
CA LEU A 18 20.14 -12.51 -2.17
C LEU A 18 19.64 -12.00 -3.52
N HIS A 19 19.27 -12.91 -4.42
CA HIS A 19 18.53 -12.57 -5.63
C HIS A 19 17.07 -13.03 -5.47
N PRO A 20 16.07 -12.14 -5.60
CA PRO A 20 14.67 -12.48 -5.32
C PRO A 20 14.08 -13.54 -6.26
N ILE A 21 14.68 -13.76 -7.44
CA ILE A 21 14.29 -14.84 -8.37
C ILE A 21 14.63 -16.25 -7.86
N ASP A 22 15.54 -16.36 -6.88
CA ASP A 22 16.01 -17.66 -6.38
C ASP A 22 15.05 -18.27 -5.35
N PHE A 23 13.95 -17.58 -5.02
CA PHE A 23 12.97 -18.00 -4.04
C PHE A 23 11.66 -18.46 -4.69
N ASP A 24 11.04 -19.50 -4.13
CA ASP A 24 9.72 -19.97 -4.57
C ASP A 24 8.60 -18.95 -4.29
N LEU A 25 8.79 -18.11 -3.26
CA LEU A 25 7.85 -17.08 -2.84
C LEU A 25 8.58 -15.88 -2.25
N ILE A 26 8.12 -14.69 -2.60
CA ILE A 26 8.55 -13.42 -2.03
C ILE A 26 7.34 -12.64 -1.54
N VAL A 27 7.55 -11.78 -0.53
CA VAL A 27 6.52 -10.89 0.01
C VAL A 27 6.99 -9.46 -0.19
N VAL A 28 6.19 -8.64 -0.85
CA VAL A 28 6.46 -7.21 -1.03
C VAL A 28 5.45 -6.43 -0.19
N LYS A 29 5.92 -5.41 0.53
CA LYS A 29 5.05 -4.61 1.41
C LYS A 29 4.26 -3.55 0.66
N SER A 30 4.81 -3.06 -0.46
CA SER A 30 4.11 -2.17 -1.37
C SER A 30 3.70 -2.92 -2.63
N PRO A 31 2.41 -2.96 -2.98
CA PRO A 31 1.96 -3.59 -4.23
C PRO A 31 2.26 -2.74 -5.48
N HIS A 32 2.80 -1.52 -5.33
CA HIS A 32 3.03 -0.58 -6.42
C HIS A 32 4.52 -0.49 -6.84
N THR A 33 5.23 -1.61 -6.80
CA THR A 33 6.60 -1.67 -7.32
C THR A 33 6.61 -1.65 -8.84
N GLU A 34 7.70 -1.15 -9.44
CA GLU A 34 7.86 -1.15 -10.89
C GLU A 34 7.77 -2.57 -11.48
N TYR A 35 7.06 -2.72 -12.60
CA TYR A 35 6.76 -4.02 -13.22
C TYR A 35 8.02 -4.89 -13.43
N HIS A 36 9.10 -4.30 -13.92
CA HIS A 36 10.36 -5.00 -14.19
C HIS A 36 11.06 -5.53 -12.92
N MET A 37 10.67 -5.05 -11.73
CA MET A 37 11.27 -5.48 -10.48
C MET A 37 10.74 -6.84 -10.04
N TYR A 38 9.46 -7.15 -10.26
CA TYR A 38 8.85 -8.39 -9.77
C TYR A 38 7.93 -9.03 -10.81
N ASP A 39 6.88 -8.32 -11.21
CA ASP A 39 5.81 -8.83 -12.07
C ASP A 39 6.28 -9.36 -13.43
N ALA A 40 7.39 -8.83 -13.94
CA ALA A 40 7.97 -9.25 -15.21
C ALA A 40 8.46 -10.72 -15.26
N TRP A 41 8.70 -11.35 -14.12
CA TRP A 41 9.34 -12.67 -14.06
C TRP A 41 8.67 -13.66 -13.09
N VAL A 42 7.73 -13.23 -12.26
CA VAL A 42 6.95 -14.15 -11.42
C VAL A 42 5.90 -14.90 -12.24
N ALA A 43 5.61 -16.13 -11.85
CA ALA A 43 4.53 -16.90 -12.47
C ALA A 43 3.16 -16.28 -12.17
N LYS A 44 2.97 -15.72 -10.97
CA LYS A 44 1.75 -15.05 -10.50
C LYS A 44 2.09 -13.99 -9.45
N ASN A 45 1.38 -12.86 -9.49
CA ASN A 45 1.38 -11.85 -8.45
C ASN A 45 0.01 -11.84 -7.75
N PHE A 46 0.02 -11.77 -6.41
CA PHE A 46 -1.19 -11.78 -5.59
C PHE A 46 -1.20 -10.59 -4.62
N ASN A 47 -2.19 -9.72 -4.76
CA ASN A 47 -2.51 -8.74 -3.74
C ASN A 47 -3.36 -9.41 -2.67
N ILE A 48 -2.84 -9.48 -1.46
CA ILE A 48 -3.47 -10.14 -0.32
C ILE A 48 -4.07 -9.09 0.61
N ASP A 49 -5.35 -9.26 0.97
CA ASP A 49 -5.98 -8.50 2.05
C ASP A 49 -5.49 -9.02 3.41
N ALA A 50 -4.26 -8.66 3.76
CA ALA A 50 -3.65 -9.02 5.03
C ALA A 50 -4.06 -8.03 6.13
N PRO A 51 -4.32 -8.50 7.37
CA PRO A 51 -4.60 -7.60 8.48
C PRO A 51 -3.40 -6.72 8.79
N GLY A 52 -3.63 -5.44 9.09
CA GLY A 52 -2.58 -4.50 9.45
C GLY A 52 -3.04 -3.06 9.50
N ALA A 53 -2.17 -2.19 10.00
CA ALA A 53 -2.42 -0.75 10.15
C ALA A 53 -2.54 0.01 8.81
N THR A 54 -2.28 -0.65 7.69
CA THR A 54 -2.36 -0.10 6.33
C THR A 54 -3.43 -0.80 5.48
N SER A 55 -4.43 -1.44 6.11
CA SER A 55 -5.53 -2.05 5.37
C SER A 55 -6.33 -1.02 4.58
N ALA A 56 -6.78 -1.39 3.39
CA ALA A 56 -7.72 -0.58 2.60
C ALA A 56 -9.14 -0.59 3.20
N ASN A 57 -9.43 -1.52 4.11
CA ASN A 57 -10.70 -1.55 4.84
C ASN A 57 -10.69 -0.48 5.95
N LEU A 58 -11.00 0.76 5.58
CA LEU A 58 -10.94 1.90 6.50
C LEU A 58 -11.84 1.73 7.74
N LYS A 59 -12.99 1.05 7.59
CA LYS A 59 -13.92 0.77 8.69
C LYS A 59 -13.29 -0.14 9.77
N SER A 60 -12.31 -0.98 9.43
CA SER A 60 -11.63 -1.85 10.42
C SER A 60 -10.52 -1.15 11.21
N LEU A 61 -10.09 0.05 10.82
CA LEU A 61 -8.95 0.73 11.43
C LEU A 61 -9.29 1.58 12.66
N GLY A 62 -10.59 1.75 12.98
CA GLY A 62 -11.04 2.41 14.21
C GLY A 62 -10.81 3.93 14.25
N HIS A 63 -10.73 4.59 13.09
CA HIS A 63 -10.55 6.04 13.03
C HIS A 63 -11.74 6.80 13.64
N THR A 64 -11.48 7.63 14.65
CA THR A 64 -12.48 8.48 15.32
C THR A 64 -12.19 9.98 15.20
N ILE A 65 -10.94 10.37 14.92
CA ILE A 65 -10.50 11.77 14.84
C ILE A 65 -10.42 12.20 13.37
N CYS A 66 -11.55 12.64 12.80
CA CYS A 66 -11.61 13.25 11.47
C CYS A 66 -12.92 14.05 11.31
N ASN A 67 -12.99 14.94 10.32
CA ASN A 67 -14.23 15.64 10.00
C ASN A 67 -15.30 14.64 9.53
N ARG A 68 -16.55 14.81 9.96
CA ARG A 68 -17.69 13.94 9.66
C ARG A 68 -18.85 14.79 9.11
N PRO A 69 -19.68 14.28 8.18
CA PRO A 69 -19.58 12.95 7.56
C PRO A 69 -18.39 12.83 6.60
N MET A 70 -17.81 11.64 6.48
CA MET A 70 -16.70 11.34 5.57
C MET A 70 -16.87 9.96 4.93
N PHE A 71 -16.96 9.93 3.60
CA PHE A 71 -16.94 8.70 2.83
C PHE A 71 -15.53 8.11 2.82
N PRO A 72 -15.33 6.79 3.03
CA PRO A 72 -16.34 5.73 3.21
C PRO A 72 -16.60 5.33 4.68
N LEU A 73 -16.21 6.14 5.67
CA LEU A 73 -16.43 5.82 7.09
C LEU A 73 -17.89 5.93 7.50
N ASP A 74 -18.57 6.96 6.99
CA ASP A 74 -19.99 7.18 7.18
C ASP A 74 -20.73 6.88 5.87
N ASP A 75 -21.98 6.45 5.98
CA ASP A 75 -22.84 6.21 4.82
C ASP A 75 -23.58 7.51 4.43
N GLU A 76 -24.18 7.58 3.25
CA GLU A 76 -24.99 8.73 2.77
C GLU A 76 -24.27 10.09 2.81
N VAL A 77 -22.99 10.12 2.42
CA VAL A 77 -22.19 11.35 2.40
C VAL A 77 -22.42 12.13 1.10
N ASP A 78 -23.04 13.30 1.20
CA ASP A 78 -23.20 14.22 0.07
C ASP A 78 -21.87 14.87 -0.33
N PHE A 79 -21.51 14.76 -1.60
CA PHE A 79 -20.37 15.48 -2.18
C PHE A 79 -20.87 16.62 -3.09
N VAL A 80 -20.61 17.87 -2.67
CA VAL A 80 -20.86 19.06 -3.48
C VAL A 80 -19.55 19.54 -4.08
N ALA A 81 -19.38 19.36 -5.39
CA ALA A 81 -18.17 19.77 -6.08
C ALA A 81 -18.03 21.31 -6.06
N ALA A 82 -17.00 21.82 -5.39
CA ALA A 82 -16.66 23.25 -5.36
C ALA A 82 -15.16 23.43 -5.65
N PRO A 83 -14.78 24.25 -6.63
CA PRO A 83 -13.37 24.49 -6.93
C PRO A 83 -12.74 25.42 -5.90
N SER A 84 -11.55 25.05 -5.42
CA SER A 84 -10.68 25.98 -4.68
C SER A 84 -9.79 26.74 -5.66
N VAL A 85 -9.97 28.05 -5.76
CA VAL A 85 -9.12 28.92 -6.60
C VAL A 85 -8.06 29.57 -5.71
N TYR A 86 -6.79 29.40 -6.09
CA TYR A 86 -5.66 30.04 -5.42
C TYR A 86 -5.02 31.06 -6.37
N SER A 87 -4.75 32.27 -5.89
CA SER A 87 -3.97 33.29 -6.59
C SER A 87 -2.62 33.51 -5.90
N ARG A 88 -1.64 34.00 -6.65
CA ARG A 88 -0.28 34.27 -6.18
C ARG A 88 -0.21 35.46 -5.22
#